data_AF-A0A922WN09-F1
#
_entry.id   AF-A0A922WN09-F1
#
_cell.length_a   1.000
_cell.length_b   1.000
_cell.length_c   1.000
_cell.angle_alpha   90.00
_cell.angle_beta   90.00
_cell.angle_gamma   90.00
#
_symmetry.space_group_name_H-M   'P 1'
#
loop_
_entity.id
_entity.type
_entity.pdbx_description
1 polymer ?
#
loop_
_entity_poly.entity_id
_entity_poly.type
_entity_poly.pdbx_seq_one_letter_code
_entity_poly.pdbx_strand_id
1 'polypeptide(L)'
;MGRRSSSSSGMSLDSLMDTLTNVVGILVIVLIFAVLGGVDSVKKIKGFVEEITPERLATTAAEAEELRRLVEQLRAEQTQAEDLAKQDIKSLEDQKKLAAQLQADLEKMKTLKIDPAKLDADLEASRKAAETLETKVSMQQSEIASLKARLAEKIAMGGGAETKVVNLPDPREAPTGAKGVVFICKNGRVIPVDTPVLQQKAQQILATSARTLFKQDRLDCDKLKEFFDKRFVGDNFCQVKSRIGGDAKPYLAVIPRENAGDPTADISRPGSRFNGWIRALDPGKNYVEFRVYPDSFDTYLAARNECAKKGVLAGWTPYDPAAEYWIGFGAEVKTLCLGKEPPPPGKPGDPNAPKPPSDVVD
;
A
#
# COMPACT_ATOMS: atom_id res chain seq x y z
N MET A 1 -87.10 -6.66 8.62
CA MET A 1 -87.89 -7.86 8.25
C MET A 1 -87.62 -8.09 6.77
N GLY A 2 -86.87 -9.11 6.34
CA GLY A 2 -87.25 -10.54 6.33
C GLY A 2 -88.20 -10.80 5.14
N ARG A 3 -88.10 -11.82 4.28
CA ARG A 3 -87.27 -13.03 4.16
C ARG A 3 -87.72 -13.69 2.82
N ARG A 4 -86.78 -14.27 2.03
CA ARG A 4 -86.87 -15.56 1.26
C ARG A 4 -88.01 -15.77 0.23
N SER A 5 -87.91 -16.54 -0.87
CA SER A 5 -87.00 -17.62 -1.27
C SER A 5 -87.29 -18.12 -2.72
N SER A 6 -86.22 -18.35 -3.49
CA SER A 6 -85.85 -19.54 -4.31
C SER A 6 -86.77 -20.26 -5.31
N SER A 7 -86.07 -20.75 -6.36
CA SER A 7 -86.24 -21.97 -7.20
C SER A 7 -86.89 -21.73 -8.58
N SER A 8 -86.45 -22.34 -9.69
CA SER A 8 -85.45 -23.37 -10.02
C SER A 8 -85.05 -23.17 -11.51
N SER A 9 -83.80 -23.27 -11.93
CA SER A 9 -82.99 -24.48 -12.17
C SER A 9 -83.61 -25.47 -13.16
N GLY A 10 -83.56 -25.16 -14.46
CA GLY A 10 -83.98 -26.06 -15.55
C GLY A 10 -83.32 -25.86 -16.92
N MET A 11 -82.32 -24.97 -17.08
CA MET A 11 -81.82 -24.54 -18.41
C MET A 11 -80.30 -24.68 -18.61
N SER A 12 -79.69 -25.79 -18.19
CA SER A 12 -78.22 -25.94 -18.29
C SER A 12 -77.68 -27.31 -18.71
N LEU A 13 -78.54 -28.29 -19.02
CA LEU A 13 -78.08 -29.59 -19.56
C LEU A 13 -78.43 -29.76 -21.04
N ASP A 14 -79.59 -29.29 -21.47
CA ASP A 14 -80.02 -29.34 -22.87
C ASP A 14 -79.16 -28.42 -23.75
N SER A 15 -78.93 -27.17 -23.31
CA SER A 15 -78.02 -26.23 -23.99
C SER A 15 -76.56 -26.72 -24.02
N LEU A 16 -76.15 -27.59 -23.09
CA LEU A 16 -74.80 -28.14 -23.03
C LEU A 16 -74.68 -29.35 -23.98
N MET A 17 -75.71 -30.19 -24.05
CA MET A 17 -75.82 -31.28 -25.04
C MET A 17 -75.96 -30.74 -26.48
N ASP A 18 -76.65 -29.61 -26.66
CA ASP A 18 -76.75 -28.92 -27.96
C ASP A 18 -75.41 -28.32 -28.39
N THR A 19 -74.65 -27.73 -27.45
CA THR A 19 -73.28 -27.26 -27.75
C THR A 19 -72.32 -28.40 -28.02
N LEU A 20 -72.43 -29.54 -27.32
CA LEU A 20 -71.59 -30.71 -27.57
C LEU A 20 -71.93 -31.37 -28.90
N THR A 21 -73.20 -31.44 -29.29
CA THR A 21 -73.61 -32.04 -30.56
C THR A 21 -73.29 -31.12 -31.75
N ASN A 22 -73.38 -29.81 -31.58
CA ASN A 22 -72.97 -28.83 -32.60
C ASN A 22 -71.44 -28.79 -32.78
N VAL A 23 -70.67 -28.89 -31.69
CA VAL A 23 -69.19 -28.94 -31.74
C VAL A 23 -68.69 -30.28 -32.29
N VAL A 24 -69.32 -31.40 -31.92
CA VAL A 24 -68.99 -32.71 -32.51
C VAL A 24 -69.44 -32.78 -33.97
N GLY A 25 -70.59 -32.20 -34.31
CA GLY A 25 -71.09 -32.12 -35.68
C GLY A 25 -70.16 -31.32 -36.60
N ILE A 26 -69.69 -30.15 -36.16
CA ILE A 26 -68.74 -29.36 -36.95
C ILE A 26 -67.36 -30.05 -37.04
N LEU A 27 -66.92 -30.76 -35.99
CA LEU A 27 -65.69 -31.57 -36.03
C LEU A 27 -65.81 -32.72 -37.04
N VAL A 28 -66.94 -33.42 -37.08
CA VAL A 28 -67.17 -34.50 -38.06
C VAL A 28 -67.23 -33.95 -39.48
N ILE A 29 -67.86 -32.79 -39.70
CA ILE A 29 -67.90 -32.15 -41.02
C ILE A 29 -66.50 -31.66 -41.45
N VAL A 30 -65.72 -31.05 -40.55
CA VAL A 30 -64.32 -30.65 -40.83
C VAL A 30 -63.46 -31.88 -41.11
N LEU A 31 -63.66 -32.99 -40.40
CA LEU A 31 -62.94 -34.23 -40.64
C LEU A 31 -63.30 -34.84 -42.00
N ILE A 32 -64.59 -34.84 -42.36
CA ILE A 32 -65.06 -35.30 -43.68
C ILE A 32 -64.52 -34.38 -44.78
N PHE A 33 -64.50 -33.07 -44.59
CA PHE A 33 -63.89 -32.12 -45.54
C PHE A 33 -62.37 -32.27 -45.63
N ALA A 34 -61.68 -32.60 -44.54
CA ALA A 34 -60.24 -32.89 -44.55
C ALA A 34 -59.94 -34.22 -45.27
N VAL A 35 -60.80 -35.23 -45.11
CA VAL A 35 -60.69 -36.51 -45.83
C VAL A 35 -61.05 -36.33 -47.31
N LEU A 36 -62.10 -35.59 -47.64
CA LEU A 36 -62.50 -35.30 -49.04
C LEU A 36 -61.49 -34.38 -49.74
N GLY A 37 -60.98 -33.34 -49.07
CA GLY A 37 -59.92 -32.48 -49.58
C GLY A 37 -58.56 -33.19 -49.67
N GLY A 38 -58.35 -34.21 -48.84
CA GLY A 38 -57.22 -35.12 -48.91
C GLY A 38 -57.25 -36.00 -50.15
N VAL A 39 -58.42 -36.48 -50.59
CA VAL A 39 -58.55 -37.34 -51.79
C VAL A 39 -58.25 -36.59 -53.08
N ASP A 40 -58.60 -35.30 -53.18
CA ASP A 40 -58.24 -34.45 -54.32
C ASP A 40 -56.76 -34.02 -54.28
N SER A 41 -56.21 -33.81 -53.07
CA SER A 41 -54.78 -33.53 -52.90
C SER A 41 -53.91 -34.74 -53.24
N VAL A 42 -54.36 -35.96 -52.93
CA VAL A 42 -53.65 -37.21 -53.28
C VAL A 42 -53.70 -37.50 -54.78
N LYS A 43 -54.75 -37.08 -55.51
CA LYS A 43 -54.77 -37.12 -56.98
C LYS A 43 -53.81 -36.12 -57.61
N LYS A 44 -53.60 -34.94 -57.01
CA LYS A 44 -52.53 -34.01 -57.42
C LYS A 44 -51.12 -34.52 -57.11
N ILE A 45 -50.95 -35.28 -56.02
CA ILE A 45 -49.64 -35.85 -55.63
C ILE A 45 -49.22 -37.02 -56.54
N LYS A 46 -50.17 -37.79 -57.11
CA LYS A 46 -49.84 -38.85 -58.09
C LYS A 46 -49.30 -38.33 -59.43
N GLY A 47 -49.38 -37.02 -59.70
CA GLY A 47 -48.82 -36.40 -60.90
C GLY A 47 -47.37 -35.91 -60.76
N PHE A 48 -46.75 -36.07 -59.57
CA PHE A 48 -45.42 -35.53 -59.26
C PHE A 48 -44.40 -36.61 -58.85
N VAL A 49 -44.50 -37.81 -59.43
CA VAL A 49 -43.34 -38.71 -59.45
C VAL A 49 -42.61 -38.46 -60.76
N GLU A 50 -41.92 -37.32 -60.84
CA GLU A 50 -40.85 -37.15 -61.83
C GLU A 50 -39.78 -38.19 -61.50
N GLU A 51 -39.42 -39.02 -62.47
CA GLU A 51 -38.30 -39.96 -62.36
C GLU A 51 -37.04 -39.18 -61.96
N ILE A 52 -36.40 -39.63 -60.88
CA ILE A 52 -35.19 -39.02 -60.37
C ILE A 52 -34.04 -39.31 -61.35
N THR A 53 -33.87 -38.46 -62.34
CA THR A 53 -32.69 -38.46 -63.21
C THR A 53 -31.43 -38.14 -62.38
N PRO A 54 -30.26 -38.74 -62.68
CA PRO A 54 -29.01 -38.46 -61.96
C PRO A 54 -28.61 -36.98 -61.98
N GLU A 55 -29.04 -36.21 -62.99
CA GLU A 55 -28.88 -34.75 -63.02
C GLU A 55 -29.70 -34.03 -61.96
N ARG A 56 -30.96 -34.45 -61.69
CA ARG A 56 -31.81 -33.85 -60.64
C ARG A 56 -31.28 -34.13 -59.24
N LEU A 57 -30.62 -35.27 -59.02
CA LEU A 57 -29.92 -35.57 -57.76
C LEU A 57 -28.67 -34.72 -57.59
N ALA A 58 -27.91 -34.52 -58.67
CA ALA A 58 -26.74 -33.65 -58.64
C ALA A 58 -27.13 -32.18 -58.37
N THR A 59 -28.21 -31.68 -58.97
CA THR A 59 -28.69 -30.30 -58.71
C THR A 59 -29.22 -30.14 -57.30
N THR A 60 -30.02 -31.08 -56.79
CA THR A 60 -30.54 -31.01 -55.42
C THR A 60 -29.45 -31.20 -54.35
N ALA A 61 -28.43 -32.01 -54.64
CA ALA A 61 -27.24 -32.10 -53.78
C ALA A 61 -26.43 -30.81 -53.77
N ALA A 62 -26.26 -30.14 -54.92
CA ALA A 62 -25.60 -28.84 -55.01
C ALA A 62 -26.39 -27.74 -54.27
N GLU A 63 -27.71 -27.68 -54.44
CA GLU A 63 -28.60 -26.76 -53.71
C GLU A 63 -28.54 -27.01 -52.20
N ALA A 64 -28.48 -28.27 -51.76
CA ALA A 64 -28.33 -28.62 -50.35
C ALA A 64 -26.97 -28.19 -49.78
N GLU A 65 -25.90 -28.24 -50.58
CA GLU A 65 -24.58 -27.76 -50.18
C GLU A 65 -24.54 -26.23 -50.08
N GLU A 66 -25.14 -25.51 -51.03
CA GLU A 66 -25.29 -24.05 -50.97
C GLU A 66 -26.13 -23.60 -49.77
N LEU A 67 -27.25 -24.27 -49.50
CA LEU A 67 -28.09 -24.00 -48.33
C LEU A 67 -27.33 -24.25 -47.03
N ARG A 68 -26.50 -25.30 -46.96
CA ARG A 68 -25.65 -25.56 -45.78
C ARG A 68 -24.63 -24.46 -45.57
N ARG A 69 -23.97 -24.00 -46.63
CA ARG A 69 -23.03 -22.87 -46.55
C ARG A 69 -23.71 -21.59 -46.09
N LEU A 70 -24.91 -21.31 -46.61
CA LEU A 70 -25.69 -20.14 -46.20
C LEU A 70 -26.08 -20.22 -44.71
N VAL A 71 -26.50 -21.39 -44.23
CA VAL A 71 -26.83 -21.60 -42.80
C VAL A 71 -25.61 -21.44 -41.91
N GLU A 72 -24.44 -21.93 -42.33
CA GLU A 72 -23.19 -21.71 -41.58
C GLU A 72 -22.78 -20.23 -41.56
N GLN A 73 -22.91 -19.53 -42.68
CA GLN A 73 -22.64 -18.09 -42.75
C GLN A 73 -23.58 -17.29 -41.83
N LEU A 74 -24.88 -17.56 -41.89
CA LEU A 74 -25.87 -16.88 -41.04
C LEU A 74 -25.64 -17.16 -39.55
N ARG A 75 -25.21 -18.38 -39.17
CA ARG A 75 -24.83 -18.70 -37.79
C ARG A 75 -23.59 -17.93 -37.34
N ALA A 76 -22.61 -17.76 -38.23
CA ALA A 76 -21.42 -16.97 -37.94
C ALA A 76 -21.77 -15.49 -37.74
N GLU A 77 -22.60 -14.93 -38.63
CA GLU A 77 -23.10 -13.55 -38.53
C GLU A 77 -23.91 -13.33 -37.24
N GLN A 78 -24.78 -14.28 -36.87
CA GLN A 78 -25.55 -14.22 -35.63
C GLN A 78 -24.63 -14.22 -34.39
N THR A 79 -23.62 -15.10 -34.37
CA THR A 79 -22.66 -15.17 -33.25
C THR A 79 -21.88 -13.86 -33.11
N GLN A 80 -21.45 -13.28 -34.24
CA GLN A 80 -20.75 -11.99 -34.25
C GLN A 80 -21.65 -10.85 -33.77
N ALA A 81 -22.92 -10.82 -34.17
CA ALA A 81 -23.89 -9.83 -33.71
C ALA A 81 -24.19 -9.94 -32.20
N GLU A 82 -24.29 -11.18 -31.68
CA GLU A 82 -24.48 -11.42 -30.25
C GLU A 82 -23.28 -10.95 -29.41
N ASP A 83 -22.06 -11.16 -29.89
CA ASP A 83 -20.85 -10.72 -29.19
C ASP A 83 -20.68 -9.20 -29.23
N LEU A 84 -21.02 -8.55 -30.35
CA LEU A 84 -21.11 -7.09 -30.44
C LEU A 84 -22.14 -6.54 -29.45
N ALA A 85 -23.33 -7.13 -29.38
CA ALA A 85 -24.36 -6.71 -28.45
C ALA A 85 -23.92 -6.84 -26.98
N LYS A 86 -23.18 -7.92 -26.62
CA LYS A 86 -22.61 -8.07 -25.26
C LYS A 86 -21.57 -6.98 -24.96
N GLN A 87 -20.73 -6.62 -25.93
CA GLN A 87 -19.75 -5.56 -25.77
C GLN A 87 -20.42 -4.19 -25.58
N ASP A 88 -21.45 -3.90 -26.37
CA ASP A 88 -22.22 -2.66 -26.27
C ASP A 88 -22.97 -2.54 -24.93
N ILE A 89 -23.59 -3.64 -24.45
CA ILE A 89 -24.25 -3.67 -23.13
C ILE A 89 -23.23 -3.37 -22.03
N LYS A 90 -22.05 -3.99 -22.06
CA LYS A 90 -20.99 -3.73 -21.08
C LYS A 90 -20.49 -2.29 -21.12
N SER A 91 -20.28 -1.75 -22.32
CA SER A 91 -19.91 -0.34 -22.52
C SER A 91 -20.94 0.62 -21.96
N LEU A 92 -22.24 0.36 -22.19
CA LEU A 92 -23.34 1.15 -21.66
C LEU A 92 -23.43 1.09 -20.12
N GLU A 93 -23.16 -0.07 -19.51
CA GLU A 93 -23.10 -0.20 -18.06
C GLU A 93 -21.95 0.63 -17.45
N ASP A 94 -20.77 0.57 -18.07
CA ASP A 94 -19.60 1.34 -17.61
C ASP A 94 -19.83 2.85 -17.78
N GLN A 95 -20.43 3.28 -18.90
CA GLN A 95 -20.83 4.68 -19.12
C GLN A 95 -21.86 5.16 -18.08
N LYS A 96 -22.85 4.32 -17.72
CA LYS A 96 -23.83 4.66 -16.68
C LYS A 96 -23.18 4.81 -15.30
N LYS A 97 -22.24 3.94 -14.95
CA LYS A 97 -21.48 4.06 -13.69
C LYS A 97 -20.68 5.37 -13.64
N LEU A 98 -19.99 5.69 -14.72
CA LEU A 98 -19.23 6.93 -14.83
C LEU A 98 -20.13 8.17 -14.71
N ALA A 99 -21.28 8.18 -15.38
CA ALA A 99 -22.25 9.26 -15.30
C ALA A 99 -22.80 9.44 -13.87
N ALA A 100 -23.12 8.35 -13.18
CA ALA A 100 -23.58 8.39 -11.78
C ALA A 100 -22.50 8.94 -10.84
N GLN A 101 -21.23 8.58 -11.09
CA GLN A 101 -20.10 9.07 -10.28
C GLN A 101 -19.85 10.56 -10.51
N LEU A 102 -19.87 11.02 -11.76
CA LEU A 102 -19.78 12.44 -12.10
C LEU A 102 -20.92 13.25 -11.48
N GLN A 103 -22.15 12.72 -11.48
CA GLN A 103 -23.27 13.36 -10.80
C GLN A 103 -23.05 13.47 -9.29
N ALA A 104 -22.58 12.40 -8.65
CA ALA A 104 -22.26 12.42 -7.21
C ALA A 104 -21.16 13.44 -6.88
N ASP A 105 -20.15 13.55 -7.73
CA ASP A 105 -19.05 14.51 -7.53
C ASP A 105 -19.49 15.96 -7.80
N LEU A 106 -20.38 16.20 -8.76
CA LEU A 106 -21.01 17.50 -8.97
C LEU A 106 -21.87 17.93 -7.77
N GLU A 107 -22.62 17.02 -7.15
CA GLU A 107 -23.40 17.33 -5.95
C GLU A 107 -22.52 17.61 -4.73
N LYS A 108 -21.39 16.89 -4.57
CA LYS A 108 -20.37 17.25 -3.56
C LYS A 108 -19.77 18.64 -3.82
N MET A 109 -19.51 19.00 -5.06
CA MET A 109 -19.01 20.32 -5.44
C MET A 109 -20.05 21.43 -5.20
N LYS A 110 -21.35 21.18 -5.43
CA LYS A 110 -22.42 22.16 -5.16
C LYS A 110 -22.66 22.38 -3.66
N THR A 111 -22.44 21.37 -2.82
CA THR A 111 -22.55 21.49 -1.36
C THR A 111 -21.36 22.24 -0.75
N LEU A 112 -20.21 22.26 -1.43
CA LEU A 112 -19.12 23.20 -1.22
C LEU A 112 -19.49 24.57 -1.81
N LYS A 113 -20.45 25.27 -1.19
CA LYS A 113 -20.63 26.71 -1.43
C LYS A 113 -19.38 27.43 -0.92
N ILE A 114 -18.40 27.62 -1.80
CA ILE A 114 -17.31 28.58 -1.58
C ILE A 114 -17.99 29.95 -1.48
N ASP A 115 -17.96 30.53 -0.29
CA ASP A 115 -18.48 31.86 -0.03
C ASP A 115 -17.47 32.88 -0.62
N PRO A 116 -17.81 33.59 -1.71
CA PRO A 116 -16.86 34.47 -2.40
C PRO A 116 -16.33 35.57 -1.47
N ALA A 117 -17.13 36.00 -0.50
CA ALA A 117 -16.71 36.98 0.51
C ALA A 117 -15.64 36.43 1.47
N LYS A 118 -15.67 35.13 1.79
CA LYS A 118 -14.63 34.48 2.60
C LYS A 118 -13.36 34.25 1.79
N LEU A 119 -13.50 33.92 0.50
CA LEU A 119 -12.35 33.76 -0.39
C LEU A 119 -11.61 35.07 -0.59
N ASP A 120 -12.32 36.19 -0.76
CA ASP A 120 -11.71 37.52 -0.84
C ASP A 120 -11.03 37.92 0.47
N ALA A 121 -11.65 37.61 1.62
CA ALA A 121 -11.05 37.85 2.93
C ALA A 121 -9.77 37.02 3.16
N ASP A 122 -9.78 35.75 2.77
CA ASP A 122 -8.62 34.85 2.88
C ASP A 122 -7.51 35.22 1.90
N LEU A 123 -7.86 35.71 0.71
CA LEU A 123 -6.89 36.24 -0.27
C LEU A 123 -6.21 37.50 0.26
N GLU A 124 -6.96 38.44 0.84
CA GLU A 124 -6.41 39.65 1.47
C GLU A 124 -5.55 39.33 2.69
N ALA A 125 -5.99 38.38 3.54
CA ALA A 125 -5.19 37.90 4.66
C ALA A 125 -3.89 37.24 4.19
N SER A 126 -3.94 36.43 3.13
CA SER A 126 -2.78 35.78 2.54
C SER A 126 -1.82 36.78 1.89
N ARG A 127 -2.33 37.83 1.23
CA ARG A 127 -1.51 38.93 0.68
C ARG A 127 -0.78 39.69 1.79
N LYS A 128 -1.47 40.08 2.86
CA LYS A 128 -0.84 40.74 4.01
C LYS A 128 0.20 39.85 4.70
N ALA A 129 -0.06 38.55 4.80
CA ALA A 129 0.90 37.58 5.32
C ALA A 129 2.14 37.47 4.42
N ALA A 130 1.95 37.45 3.10
CA ALA A 130 3.03 37.46 2.12
C ALA A 130 3.89 38.73 2.21
N GLU A 131 3.29 39.92 2.26
CA GLU A 131 4.03 41.19 2.43
C GLU A 131 4.82 41.24 3.75
N THR A 132 4.23 40.73 4.84
CA THR A 132 4.90 40.64 6.15
C THR A 132 6.09 39.68 6.10
N LEU A 133 5.94 38.54 5.41
CA LEU A 133 7.00 37.57 5.20
C LEU A 133 8.11 38.14 4.31
N GLU A 134 7.79 38.83 3.22
CA GLU A 134 8.76 39.49 2.36
C GLU A 134 9.58 40.54 3.13
N THR A 135 8.91 41.35 3.95
CA THR A 135 9.58 42.33 4.82
C THR A 135 10.52 41.64 5.80
N LYS A 136 10.08 40.52 6.41
CA LYS A 136 10.92 39.75 7.35
C LYS A 136 12.12 39.10 6.65
N VAL A 137 11.92 38.55 5.45
CA VAL A 137 12.99 37.97 4.64
C VAL A 137 14.01 39.06 4.28
N SER A 138 13.56 40.25 3.87
CA SER A 138 14.44 41.38 3.57
C SER A 138 15.25 41.81 4.80
N MET A 139 14.61 41.94 5.96
CA MET A 139 15.30 42.26 7.22
C MET A 139 16.34 41.19 7.60
N GLN A 140 15.98 39.91 7.50
CA GLN A 140 16.89 38.80 7.79
C GLN A 140 18.06 38.73 6.80
N GLN A 141 17.82 39.02 5.52
CA GLN A 141 18.89 39.11 4.51
C GLN A 141 19.85 40.25 4.81
N SER A 142 19.34 41.42 5.23
CA SER A 142 20.16 42.54 5.68
C SER A 142 20.98 42.19 6.94
N GLU A 143 20.37 41.46 7.89
CA GLU A 143 21.06 41.00 9.09
C GLU A 143 22.18 40.00 8.73
N ILE A 144 21.91 39.03 7.87
CA ILE A 144 22.90 38.09 7.33
C ILE A 144 24.03 38.83 6.63
N ALA A 145 23.73 39.84 5.81
CA ALA A 145 24.74 40.65 5.14
C ALA A 145 25.61 41.41 6.15
N SER A 146 25.01 42.00 7.19
CA SER A 146 25.74 42.68 8.27
C SER A 146 26.62 41.73 9.09
N LEU A 147 26.13 40.52 9.38
CA LEU A 147 26.87 39.49 10.11
C LEU A 147 28.04 38.99 9.26
N LYS A 148 27.83 38.77 7.96
CA LYS A 148 28.91 38.41 7.02
C LYS A 148 29.97 39.50 6.92
N ALA A 149 29.56 40.77 6.87
CA ALA A 149 30.49 41.91 6.85
C ALA A 149 31.32 41.98 8.14
N ARG A 150 30.68 41.86 9.31
CA ARG A 150 31.38 41.79 10.62
C ARG A 150 32.31 40.59 10.72
N LEU A 151 31.92 39.45 10.16
CA LEU A 151 32.74 38.24 10.14
C LEU A 151 33.97 38.43 9.25
N ALA A 152 33.79 39.02 8.06
CA ALA A 152 34.88 39.36 7.14
C ALA A 152 35.84 40.39 7.74
N GLU A 153 35.31 41.43 8.40
CA GLU A 153 36.10 42.45 9.10
C GLU A 153 36.92 41.82 10.25
N LYS A 154 36.32 40.93 11.04
CA LYS A 154 37.01 40.21 12.13
C LYS A 154 38.09 39.25 11.62
N ILE A 155 37.88 38.63 10.45
CA ILE A 155 38.88 37.80 9.76
C ILE A 155 40.03 38.67 9.22
N ALA A 156 39.73 39.86 8.69
CA ALA A 156 40.73 40.80 8.19
C ALA A 156 41.58 41.45 9.31
N MET A 157 41.02 41.63 10.51
CA MET A 157 41.71 42.23 11.66
C MET A 157 42.61 41.26 12.45
N GLY A 158 42.95 40.09 11.91
CA GLY A 158 43.96 39.21 12.51
C GLY A 158 43.49 38.44 13.75
N GLY A 159 42.18 38.22 13.89
CA GLY A 159 41.65 37.25 14.84
C GLY A 159 41.78 35.84 14.28
N GLY A 160 42.97 35.26 14.37
CA GLY A 160 43.16 33.82 14.21
C GLY A 160 42.37 33.08 15.28
N ALA A 161 41.06 32.91 15.07
CA ALA A 161 40.33 31.83 15.68
C ALA A 161 40.99 30.58 15.10
N GLU A 162 41.68 29.83 15.96
CA GLU A 162 42.28 28.54 15.64
C GLU A 162 41.41 27.86 14.60
N THR A 163 41.97 27.66 13.40
CA THR A 163 41.35 26.85 12.37
C THR A 163 40.98 25.54 13.05
N LYS A 164 39.70 25.38 13.39
CA LYS A 164 39.17 24.09 13.84
C LYS A 164 39.35 23.22 12.60
N VAL A 165 40.46 22.48 12.57
CA VAL A 165 40.81 21.58 11.49
C VAL A 165 39.67 20.57 11.45
N VAL A 166 38.67 20.85 10.61
CA VAL A 166 37.67 19.86 10.22
C VAL A 166 38.38 18.99 9.19
N ASN A 167 39.24 18.11 9.70
CA ASN A 167 39.56 16.89 8.98
C ASN A 167 38.24 16.13 8.95
N LEU A 168 37.57 16.10 7.80
CA LEU A 168 36.59 15.07 7.49
C LEU A 168 37.43 13.82 7.21
N PRO A 169 37.62 12.91 8.18
CA PRO A 169 38.48 11.76 7.96
C PRO A 169 37.64 10.71 7.24
N ASP A 170 38.26 9.98 6.32
CA ASP A 170 37.63 8.88 5.60
C ASP A 170 36.78 7.99 6.53
N PRO A 171 35.64 7.46 6.06
CA PRO A 171 34.91 6.43 6.77
C PRO A 171 35.86 5.25 6.98
N ARG A 172 36.43 5.14 8.19
CA ARG A 172 37.26 4.00 8.56
C ARG A 172 36.31 2.91 9.00
N GLU A 173 36.29 1.80 8.27
CA GLU A 173 35.54 0.62 8.67
C GLU A 173 36.04 0.10 10.03
N ALA A 174 35.12 -0.52 10.78
CA ALA A 174 35.45 -1.10 12.07
C ALA A 174 36.60 -2.13 11.91
N PRO A 175 37.64 -2.12 12.76
CA PRO A 175 38.67 -3.15 12.75
C PRO A 175 38.03 -4.53 12.91
N THR A 176 38.49 -5.52 12.14
CA THR A 176 37.96 -6.89 12.17
C THR A 176 38.02 -7.46 13.59
N GLY A 177 36.85 -7.67 14.22
CA GLY A 177 36.73 -8.22 15.58
C GLY A 177 36.56 -7.18 16.71
N ALA A 178 36.58 -5.88 16.42
CA ALA A 178 36.28 -4.85 17.42
C ALA A 178 34.79 -4.83 17.79
N LYS A 179 34.48 -4.62 19.08
CA LYS A 179 33.10 -4.49 19.55
C LYS A 179 32.60 -3.06 19.33
N GLY A 180 31.63 -2.91 18.43
CA GLY A 180 30.95 -1.65 18.16
C GLY A 180 30.17 -1.13 19.38
N VAL A 181 30.45 0.11 19.78
CA VAL A 181 29.71 0.87 20.79
C VAL A 181 28.92 1.95 20.08
N VAL A 182 27.60 1.86 20.18
CA VAL A 182 26.70 2.68 19.37
C VAL A 182 26.30 3.95 20.13
N PHE A 183 26.34 5.08 19.43
CA PHE A 183 25.77 6.34 19.88
C PHE A 183 24.81 6.88 18.83
N ILE A 184 23.73 7.53 19.26
CA ILE A 184 22.81 8.26 18.40
C ILE A 184 23.10 9.76 18.54
N CYS A 185 23.27 10.44 17.41
CA CYS A 185 23.30 11.89 17.31
C CYS A 185 21.94 12.36 16.76
N LYS A 186 21.07 12.85 17.63
CA LYS A 186 19.71 13.33 17.30
C LYS A 186 19.30 14.46 18.25
N ASN A 187 18.51 15.42 17.78
CA ASN A 187 18.05 16.59 18.54
C ASN A 187 19.20 17.40 19.20
N GLY A 188 20.34 17.52 18.52
CA GLY A 188 21.52 18.24 19.05
C GLY A 188 22.19 17.55 20.24
N ARG A 189 22.01 16.24 20.41
CA ARG A 189 22.51 15.47 21.56
C ARG A 189 23.20 14.18 21.15
N VAL A 190 24.25 13.80 21.90
CA VAL A 190 24.93 12.51 21.77
C VAL A 190 24.45 11.55 22.86
N ILE A 191 23.87 10.43 22.42
CA ILE A 191 23.07 9.55 23.28
C ILE A 191 23.65 8.14 23.19
N PRO A 192 24.04 7.50 24.31
CA PRO A 192 24.57 6.14 24.27
C PRO A 192 23.44 5.14 24.04
N VAL A 193 23.72 4.08 23.29
CA VAL A 193 22.81 2.95 23.13
C VAL A 193 23.45 1.69 23.70
N ASP A 194 22.91 1.21 24.81
CA ASP A 194 23.29 -0.06 25.41
C ASP A 194 22.40 -1.19 24.85
N THR A 195 22.75 -1.65 23.65
CA THR A 195 22.02 -2.72 22.95
C THR A 195 21.82 -3.98 23.83
N PRO A 196 22.84 -4.51 24.54
CA PRO A 196 22.65 -5.64 25.45
C PRO A 196 21.60 -5.39 26.54
N VAL A 197 21.64 -4.23 27.22
CA VAL A 197 20.69 -3.92 28.29
C VAL A 197 19.27 -3.77 27.74
N LEU A 198 19.12 -3.09 26.59
CA LEU A 198 17.81 -2.94 25.94
C LEU A 198 17.24 -4.29 25.49
N GLN A 199 18.06 -5.16 24.92
CA GLN A 199 17.69 -6.53 24.55
C GLN A 199 17.27 -7.36 25.76
N GLN A 200 18.05 -7.33 26.84
CA GLN A 200 17.74 -8.07 28.07
C GLN A 200 16.38 -7.66 28.65
N LYS A 201 16.09 -6.36 28.70
CA LYS A 201 14.79 -5.86 29.18
C LYS A 201 13.64 -6.29 28.27
N ALA A 202 13.83 -6.25 26.96
CA ALA A 202 12.85 -6.72 26.00
C ALA A 202 12.59 -8.23 26.11
N GLN A 203 13.65 -9.04 26.26
CA GLN A 203 13.58 -10.49 26.47
C GLN A 203 12.87 -10.84 27.78
N GLN A 204 13.07 -10.06 28.85
CA GLN A 204 12.37 -10.27 30.11
C GLN A 204 10.85 -10.13 29.95
N ILE A 205 10.38 -9.16 29.16
CA ILE A 205 8.95 -9.02 28.85
C ILE A 205 8.42 -10.23 28.08
N LEU A 206 9.18 -10.73 27.11
CA LEU A 206 8.84 -11.95 26.37
C LEU A 206 8.74 -13.16 27.31
N ALA A 207 9.70 -13.34 28.21
CA ALA A 207 9.74 -14.45 29.15
C ALA A 207 8.57 -14.39 30.15
N THR A 208 8.32 -13.23 30.78
CA THR A 208 7.23 -13.06 31.75
C THR A 208 5.85 -13.16 31.11
N SER A 209 5.72 -12.76 29.84
CA SER A 209 4.44 -12.75 29.12
C SER A 209 4.30 -13.92 28.12
N ALA A 210 5.16 -14.93 28.22
CA ALA A 210 5.29 -16.00 27.23
C ALA A 210 3.95 -16.72 26.96
N ARG A 211 3.17 -17.00 28.02
CA ARG A 211 1.85 -17.65 27.91
C ARG A 211 0.84 -16.87 27.07
N THR A 212 0.96 -15.54 27.01
CA THR A 212 0.03 -14.67 26.28
C THR A 212 0.54 -14.35 24.88
N LEU A 213 1.86 -14.23 24.72
CA LEU A 213 2.53 -13.81 23.50
C LEU A 213 2.88 -14.96 22.57
N PHE A 214 2.98 -16.21 23.05
CA PHE A 214 3.28 -17.36 22.20
C PHE A 214 2.05 -18.25 22.00
N LYS A 215 1.80 -18.64 20.75
CA LYS A 215 0.82 -19.64 20.36
C LYS A 215 1.48 -20.60 19.38
N GLN A 216 1.38 -21.91 19.63
CA GLN A 216 1.94 -22.94 18.74
C GLN A 216 3.42 -22.68 18.36
N ASP A 217 4.26 -22.30 19.34
CA ASP A 217 5.69 -21.97 19.15
C ASP A 217 5.95 -20.75 18.23
N ARG A 218 4.93 -19.92 18.00
CA ARG A 218 4.99 -18.68 17.20
C ARG A 218 4.63 -17.47 18.03
N LEU A 219 5.23 -16.32 17.69
CA LEU A 219 5.08 -15.07 18.42
C LEU A 219 3.90 -14.24 17.90
N ASP A 220 2.96 -13.89 18.76
CA ASP A 220 1.85 -12.98 18.47
C ASP A 220 2.38 -11.53 18.44
N CYS A 221 2.88 -11.12 17.27
CA CYS A 221 3.57 -9.85 17.09
C CYS A 221 2.66 -8.62 17.26
N ASP A 222 1.36 -8.76 17.00
CA ASP A 222 0.40 -7.67 17.21
C ASP A 222 0.21 -7.42 18.72
N LYS A 223 0.06 -8.48 19.51
CA LYS A 223 0.07 -8.36 20.97
C LYS A 223 1.40 -7.86 21.49
N LEU A 224 2.52 -8.31 20.93
CA LEU A 224 3.84 -7.83 21.35
C LEU A 224 3.95 -6.31 21.16
N LYS A 225 3.51 -5.79 20.01
CA LYS A 225 3.45 -4.36 19.74
C LYS A 225 2.61 -3.65 20.79
N GLU A 226 1.42 -4.15 21.09
CA GLU A 226 0.55 -3.58 22.13
C GLU A 226 1.21 -3.54 23.52
N PHE A 227 1.93 -4.60 23.90
CA PHE A 227 2.67 -4.65 25.17
C PHE A 227 3.75 -3.57 25.23
N PHE A 228 4.52 -3.38 24.15
CA PHE A 228 5.59 -2.39 24.07
C PHE A 228 5.08 -0.95 23.91
N ASP A 229 3.88 -0.77 23.37
CA ASP A 229 3.24 0.55 23.30
C ASP A 229 2.63 0.97 24.64
N LYS A 230 2.13 0.02 25.44
CA LYS A 230 1.52 0.29 26.76
C LYS A 230 2.51 0.33 27.92
N ARG A 231 3.66 -0.31 27.79
CA ARG A 231 4.66 -0.42 28.88
C ARG A 231 5.94 0.28 28.48
N PHE A 232 6.54 0.97 29.43
CA PHE A 232 7.89 1.47 29.26
C PHE A 232 8.88 0.30 29.28
N VAL A 233 9.60 0.11 28.18
CA VAL A 233 10.72 -0.83 28.05
C VAL A 233 11.91 -0.03 27.57
N GLY A 234 12.96 0.08 28.38
CA GLY A 234 14.08 0.96 28.07
C GLY A 234 14.95 1.24 29.28
N ASP A 235 15.86 2.19 29.15
CA ASP A 235 16.77 2.65 30.20
C ASP A 235 16.67 4.17 30.41
N ASN A 236 17.72 4.78 30.97
CA ASN A 236 17.75 6.22 31.24
C ASN A 236 17.90 7.06 29.97
N PHE A 237 18.33 6.46 28.85
CA PHE A 237 18.65 7.15 27.61
C PHE A 237 17.69 6.81 26.48
N CYS A 238 17.27 5.56 26.38
CA CYS A 238 16.50 5.04 25.27
C CYS A 238 15.27 4.27 25.76
N GLN A 239 14.15 4.44 25.06
CA GLN A 239 13.00 3.53 25.08
C GLN A 239 13.06 2.66 23.84
N VAL A 240 12.54 1.43 23.92
CA VAL A 240 12.33 0.58 22.76
C VAL A 240 10.84 0.36 22.50
N LYS A 241 10.47 0.32 21.22
CA LYS A 241 9.14 -0.11 20.76
C LYS A 241 9.27 -1.25 19.78
N SER A 242 8.27 -2.14 19.73
CA SER A 242 8.28 -3.23 18.75
C SER A 242 7.84 -2.73 17.37
N ARG A 243 8.56 -3.14 16.34
CA ARG A 243 8.25 -2.97 14.91
C ARG A 243 8.34 -4.31 14.22
N ILE A 244 7.50 -4.56 13.22
CA ILE A 244 7.56 -5.81 12.46
C ILE A 244 8.31 -5.52 11.16
N GLY A 245 9.41 -6.23 10.92
CA GLY A 245 10.15 -6.16 9.67
C GLY A 245 9.48 -6.94 8.54
N GLY A 246 9.95 -6.72 7.32
CA GLY A 246 9.48 -7.44 6.13
C GLY A 246 9.78 -8.94 6.14
N ASP A 247 10.67 -9.40 7.03
CA ASP A 247 11.02 -10.81 7.22
C ASP A 247 10.09 -11.56 8.19
N ALA A 248 8.96 -10.95 8.55
CA ALA A 248 8.00 -11.48 9.50
C ALA A 248 8.56 -11.67 10.92
N LYS A 249 9.57 -10.90 11.32
CA LYS A 249 10.09 -10.86 12.69
C LYS A 249 9.92 -9.47 13.32
N PRO A 250 9.74 -9.38 14.65
CA PRO A 250 9.77 -8.13 15.35
C PRO A 250 11.22 -7.68 15.61
N TYR A 251 11.41 -6.38 15.53
CA TYR A 251 12.59 -5.62 15.89
C TYR A 251 12.25 -4.60 16.98
N LEU A 252 13.27 -4.10 17.64
CA LEU A 252 13.19 -3.06 18.65
C LEU A 252 13.60 -1.73 18.01
N ALA A 253 12.65 -0.86 17.74
CA ALA A 253 12.93 0.53 17.39
C ALA A 253 13.43 1.28 18.63
N VAL A 254 14.67 1.75 18.58
CA VAL A 254 15.34 2.52 19.63
C VAL A 254 14.95 3.98 19.50
N ILE A 255 14.26 4.48 20.52
CA ILE A 255 13.73 5.85 20.60
C ILE A 255 14.48 6.56 21.72
N PRO A 256 15.30 7.57 21.41
CA PRO A 256 15.94 8.37 22.43
C PRO A 256 14.90 9.08 23.31
N ARG A 257 15.13 9.08 24.63
CA ARG A 257 14.28 9.79 25.58
C ARG A 257 14.50 11.30 25.49
N GLU A 258 13.52 12.05 25.93
CA GLU A 258 13.63 13.50 26.05
C GLU A 258 14.81 13.88 26.95
N ASN A 259 15.65 14.82 26.50
CA ASN A 259 16.85 15.30 27.20
C ASN A 259 17.89 14.20 27.51
N ALA A 260 17.83 13.04 26.86
CA ALA A 260 18.84 12.00 26.98
C ALA A 260 20.16 12.45 26.37
N GLY A 261 21.27 12.02 26.98
CA GLY A 261 22.61 12.31 26.45
C GLY A 261 23.03 13.78 26.55
N ASP A 262 24.25 14.06 26.12
CA ASP A 262 24.85 15.38 26.29
C ASP A 262 24.55 16.29 25.09
N PRO A 263 24.19 17.57 25.32
CA PRO A 263 24.00 18.53 24.25
C PRO A 263 25.34 18.89 23.60
N THR A 264 25.30 19.29 22.32
CA THR A 264 26.50 19.63 21.53
C THR A 264 27.49 20.54 22.26
N ALA A 265 26.98 21.57 22.96
CA ALA A 265 27.80 22.55 23.68
C ALA A 265 28.56 21.98 24.89
N ASP A 266 28.12 20.85 25.43
CA ASP A 266 28.72 20.23 26.61
C ASP A 266 29.71 19.12 26.25
N ILE A 267 29.67 18.57 25.04
CA ILE A 267 30.47 17.39 24.64
C ILE A 267 31.98 17.60 24.89
N SER A 268 32.50 18.78 24.57
CA SER A 268 33.93 19.09 24.76
C SER A 268 34.32 19.41 26.21
N ARG A 269 33.36 19.51 27.12
CA ARG A 269 33.64 19.78 28.54
C ARG A 269 34.25 18.53 29.19
N PRO A 270 35.34 18.66 29.99
CA PRO A 270 36.00 17.52 30.63
C PRO A 270 35.11 16.66 31.53
N GLY A 271 34.03 17.22 32.05
CA GLY A 271 33.03 16.57 32.92
C GLY A 271 31.76 16.09 32.22
N SER A 272 31.71 16.13 30.88
CA SER A 272 30.56 15.58 30.14
C SER A 272 30.45 14.07 30.33
N ARG A 273 29.21 13.56 30.33
CA ARG A 273 28.92 12.13 30.40
C ARG A 273 29.50 11.40 29.20
N PHE A 274 29.48 12.04 28.02
CA PHE A 274 30.15 11.53 26.82
C PHE A 274 31.63 11.28 27.03
N ASN A 275 32.34 12.25 27.63
CA ASN A 275 33.74 12.08 27.97
C ASN A 275 33.98 10.93 28.97
N GLY A 276 33.05 10.71 29.89
CA GLY A 276 33.03 9.56 30.80
C GLY A 276 32.89 8.23 30.06
N TRP A 277 31.93 8.11 29.15
CA TRP A 277 31.71 6.88 28.37
C TRP A 277 32.94 6.53 27.52
N ILE A 278 33.47 7.49 26.76
CA ILE A 278 34.63 7.22 25.89
C ILE A 278 35.92 6.96 26.70
N ARG A 279 36.04 7.43 27.95
CA ARG A 279 37.18 7.08 28.84
C ARG A 279 37.14 5.62 29.27
N ALA A 280 35.95 5.03 29.36
CA ALA A 280 35.79 3.63 29.75
C ALA A 280 36.04 2.65 28.59
N LEU A 281 36.21 3.14 27.37
CA LEU A 281 36.46 2.31 26.18
C LEU A 281 37.94 1.97 26.06
N ASP A 282 38.22 0.73 25.65
CA ASP A 282 39.56 0.26 25.28
C ASP A 282 39.77 0.52 23.77
N PRO A 283 40.66 1.43 23.36
CA PRO A 283 40.88 1.77 21.94
C PRO A 283 41.28 0.58 21.06
N GLY A 284 41.84 -0.50 21.63
CA GLY A 284 42.21 -1.71 20.90
C GLY A 284 41.09 -2.72 20.73
N LYS A 285 40.01 -2.62 21.53
CA LYS A 285 38.89 -3.58 21.52
C LYS A 285 37.55 -2.96 21.15
N ASN A 286 37.42 -1.65 21.30
CA ASN A 286 36.19 -0.93 21.07
C ASN A 286 36.32 0.02 19.89
N TYR A 287 35.24 0.09 19.14
CA TYR A 287 35.06 1.01 18.03
C TYR A 287 33.74 1.74 18.21
N VAL A 288 33.72 3.05 17.95
CA VAL A 288 32.53 3.88 18.13
C VAL A 288 31.76 4.01 16.83
N GLU A 289 30.47 3.70 16.87
CA GLU A 289 29.55 3.83 15.74
C GLU A 289 28.50 4.91 16.02
N PHE A 290 28.54 6.00 15.26
CA PHE A 290 27.55 7.07 15.35
C PHE A 290 26.41 6.84 14.35
N ARG A 291 25.16 6.83 14.84
CA ARG A 291 23.96 6.96 14.01
C ARG A 291 23.61 8.45 13.95
N VAL A 292 23.77 9.07 12.79
CA VAL A 292 23.74 10.53 12.66
C VAL A 292 22.51 10.98 11.89
N TYR A 293 21.65 11.73 12.55
CA TYR A 293 20.50 12.39 11.95
C TYR A 293 20.89 13.79 11.43
N PRO A 294 20.16 14.35 10.44
CA PRO A 294 20.59 15.58 9.77
C PRO A 294 20.60 16.82 10.69
N ASP A 295 19.78 16.81 11.74
CA ASP A 295 19.68 17.87 12.75
C ASP A 295 20.86 17.91 13.73
N SER A 296 21.76 16.94 13.67
CA SER A 296 22.76 16.68 14.72
C SER A 296 24.15 16.40 14.17
N PHE A 297 24.45 16.87 12.96
CA PHE A 297 25.77 16.70 12.36
C PHE A 297 26.89 17.38 13.18
N ASP A 298 26.65 18.59 13.70
CA ASP A 298 27.61 19.29 14.56
C ASP A 298 27.90 18.53 15.86
N THR A 299 26.88 17.88 16.42
CA THR A 299 27.01 17.00 17.58
C THR A 299 27.94 15.83 17.27
N TYR A 300 27.79 15.21 16.10
CA TYR A 300 28.67 14.15 15.65
C TYR A 300 30.11 14.64 15.48
N LEU A 301 30.33 15.79 14.85
CA LEU A 301 31.67 16.36 14.68
C LEU A 301 32.33 16.65 16.05
N ALA A 302 31.58 17.21 17.00
CA ALA A 302 32.07 17.44 18.35
C ALA A 302 32.46 16.12 19.05
N ALA A 303 31.58 15.12 18.99
CA ALA A 303 31.82 13.81 19.60
C ALA A 303 33.01 13.07 18.96
N ARG A 304 33.11 13.07 17.63
CA ARG A 304 34.22 12.46 16.88
C ARG A 304 35.56 13.08 17.22
N ASN A 305 35.62 14.40 17.37
CA ASN A 305 36.84 15.08 17.78
C ASN A 305 37.30 14.62 19.18
N GLU A 306 36.37 14.43 20.12
CA GLU A 306 36.71 13.90 21.45
C GLU A 306 37.14 12.42 21.42
N CYS A 307 36.57 11.60 20.53
CA CYS A 307 37.05 10.23 20.28
C CYS A 307 38.48 10.23 19.73
N ALA A 308 38.76 11.06 18.72
CA ALA A 308 40.07 11.17 18.08
C ALA A 308 41.16 11.62 19.07
N LYS A 309 40.85 12.60 19.94
CA LYS A 309 41.75 13.03 21.03
C LYS A 309 42.16 11.90 21.97
N LYS A 310 41.33 10.87 22.10
CA LYS A 310 41.58 9.68 22.94
C LYS A 310 42.09 8.47 22.17
N GLY A 311 42.33 8.61 20.86
CA GLY A 311 42.75 7.52 19.99
C GLY A 311 41.68 6.44 19.78
N VAL A 312 40.42 6.70 20.13
CA VAL A 312 39.31 5.76 19.90
C VAL A 312 38.85 5.90 18.46
N LEU A 313 38.88 4.79 17.73
CA LEU A 313 38.41 4.74 16.35
C LEU A 313 36.89 4.94 16.31
N ALA A 314 36.43 5.72 15.33
CA ALA A 314 35.02 6.04 15.17
C ALA A 314 34.61 6.17 13.70
N GLY A 315 33.38 5.74 13.42
CA GLY A 315 32.72 5.98 12.14
C GLY A 315 31.24 6.24 12.33
N TRP A 316 30.53 6.38 11.22
CA TRP A 316 29.18 6.91 11.24
C TRP A 316 28.30 6.26 10.18
N THR A 317 27.01 6.34 10.40
CA THR A 317 25.97 5.93 9.45
C THR A 317 24.95 7.07 9.38
N PRO A 318 24.71 7.69 8.21
CA PRO A 318 23.65 8.67 8.02
C PRO A 318 22.27 8.03 8.21
N TYR A 319 21.34 8.80 8.77
CA TYR A 319 19.93 8.42 8.89
C TYR A 319 19.05 9.53 8.32
N ASP A 320 17.95 9.16 7.67
CA ASP A 320 16.91 10.12 7.31
C ASP A 320 16.22 10.70 8.56
N PRO A 321 15.64 11.91 8.48
CA PRO A 321 14.93 12.53 9.60
C PRO A 321 13.83 11.63 10.20
N ALA A 322 13.13 10.89 9.34
CA ALA A 322 12.03 10.01 9.70
C ALA A 322 12.44 8.56 9.96
N ALA A 323 13.70 8.19 9.69
CA ALA A 323 14.16 6.82 9.92
C ALA A 323 14.17 6.49 11.42
N GLU A 324 13.88 5.23 11.74
CA GLU A 324 14.01 4.68 13.08
C GLU A 324 15.27 3.79 13.13
N TYR A 325 16.04 3.87 14.22
CA TYR A 325 17.14 2.94 14.43
C TYR A 325 16.61 1.65 15.06
N TRP A 326 16.79 0.51 14.38
CA TRP A 326 16.27 -0.79 14.84
C TRP A 326 17.40 -1.72 15.32
N ILE A 327 17.15 -2.44 16.41
CA ILE A 327 17.99 -3.53 16.91
C ILE A 327 17.17 -4.83 16.98
N GLY A 328 17.82 -5.98 16.84
CA GLY A 328 17.16 -7.27 17.05
C GLY A 328 16.88 -7.57 18.53
N PHE A 329 16.06 -8.56 18.81
CA PHE A 329 15.81 -9.06 20.16
C PHE A 329 16.94 -9.93 20.74
N GLY A 330 17.99 -10.22 19.95
CA GLY A 330 19.08 -11.13 20.30
C GLY A 330 18.98 -12.47 19.58
N ALA A 331 20.13 -13.15 19.39
CA ALA A 331 20.24 -14.33 18.55
C ALA A 331 19.46 -15.57 19.06
N GLU A 332 19.19 -15.64 20.37
CA GLU A 332 18.59 -16.82 21.02
C GLU A 332 17.06 -16.78 21.08
N VAL A 333 16.42 -15.72 20.57
CA VAL A 333 14.98 -15.50 20.74
C VAL A 333 14.21 -15.96 19.50
N LYS A 334 13.31 -16.94 19.67
CA LYS A 334 12.32 -17.29 18.64
C LYS A 334 11.38 -16.11 18.41
N THR A 335 11.48 -15.52 17.23
CA THR A 335 10.87 -14.24 16.89
C THR A 335 9.92 -14.32 15.70
N LEU A 336 9.66 -15.51 15.14
CA LEU A 336 8.82 -15.62 13.95
C LEU A 336 7.34 -15.32 14.28
N CYS A 337 6.77 -14.30 13.62
CA CYS A 337 5.40 -13.87 13.85
C CYS A 337 4.38 -14.95 13.47
N LEU A 338 3.33 -15.10 14.27
CA LEU A 338 2.19 -15.96 14.00
C LEU A 338 1.49 -15.54 12.71
N GLY A 339 1.15 -16.49 11.84
CA GLY A 339 0.41 -16.24 10.60
C GLY A 339 1.18 -15.49 9.50
N LYS A 340 2.49 -15.26 9.68
CA LYS A 340 3.35 -14.64 8.67
C LYS A 340 4.47 -15.60 8.27
N GLU A 341 4.68 -15.78 6.97
CA GLU A 341 5.82 -16.53 6.45
C GLU A 341 6.93 -15.57 6.07
N PRO A 342 8.21 -15.91 6.35
CA PRO A 342 9.31 -15.11 5.85
C PRO A 342 9.30 -15.17 4.31
N PRO A 343 9.72 -14.10 3.62
CA PRO A 343 9.80 -14.10 2.17
C PRO A 343 10.65 -15.29 1.69
N PRO A 344 10.30 -15.91 0.54
CA PRO A 344 11.06 -17.03 0.02
C PRO A 344 12.54 -16.64 -0.12
N PRO A 345 13.49 -17.54 0.18
CA PRO A 345 14.90 -17.24 0.02
C PRO A 345 15.14 -16.74 -1.40
N GLY A 346 15.77 -15.58 -1.52
CA GLY A 346 16.16 -15.04 -2.83
C GLY A 346 16.92 -16.11 -3.60
N LYS A 347 16.63 -16.24 -4.90
CA LYS A 347 17.38 -17.15 -5.77
C LYS A 347 18.87 -16.90 -5.54
N PRO A 348 19.71 -17.95 -5.39
CA PRO A 348 21.16 -17.76 -5.33
C PRO A 348 21.57 -16.85 -6.48
N GLY A 349 22.22 -15.73 -6.16
CA GLY A 349 22.75 -14.83 -7.19
C GLY A 349 23.62 -15.65 -8.14
N ASP A 350 23.46 -15.40 -9.44
CA ASP A 350 24.29 -16.04 -10.46
C ASP A 350 25.77 -15.87 -10.06
N PRO A 351 26.55 -16.95 -9.89
CA PRO A 351 27.98 -16.87 -9.59
C PRO A 351 28.78 -16.03 -10.59
N ASN A 352 28.23 -15.81 -11.79
CA ASN A 352 28.81 -15.00 -12.86
C ASN A 352 28.18 -13.60 -12.99
N ALA A 353 27.31 -13.18 -12.08
CA ALA A 353 26.81 -11.81 -12.07
C ALA A 353 28.00 -10.85 -11.83
N PRO A 354 28.23 -9.86 -12.71
CA PRO A 354 29.26 -8.87 -12.48
C PRO A 354 28.98 -8.18 -11.14
N LYS A 355 30.01 -8.07 -10.29
CA LYS A 355 29.91 -7.36 -9.02
C LYS A 355 29.34 -5.96 -9.29
N PRO A 356 28.32 -5.51 -8.54
CA PRO A 356 27.83 -4.15 -8.70
C PRO A 356 29.00 -3.17 -8.48
N PRO A 357 29.08 -2.10 -9.29
CA PRO A 357 30.13 -1.10 -9.15
C PRO A 357 30.08 -0.50 -7.73
N SER A 358 31.26 -0.27 -7.15
CA SER A 358 31.46 0.09 -5.74
C SER A 358 30.93 1.47 -5.32
N ASP A 359 30.22 2.18 -6.18
CA ASP A 359 29.76 3.55 -5.92
C ASP A 359 28.30 3.72 -6.34
N VAL A 360 27.40 3.22 -5.51
CA VAL A 360 26.04 3.77 -5.44
C VAL A 360 25.71 3.97 -3.96
N VAL A 361 25.83 5.24 -3.56
CA VAL A 361 25.28 5.76 -2.32
C VAL A 361 23.75 5.77 -2.50
N ASP A 362 23.06 4.93 -1.74
CA ASP A 362 21.62 5.10 -1.48
C ASP A 362 21.41 6.20 -0.43
#